data_AF-A0A8H7A3A5-F1
#
_entry.id   AF-A0A8H7A3A5-F1
#
_cell.length_a   1.000
_cell.length_b   1.000
_cell.length_c   1.000
_cell.angle_alpha   90.00
_cell.angle_beta   90.00
_cell.angle_gamma   90.00
#
_symmetry.space_group_name_H-M   'P 1'
#
loop_
_entity.id
_entity.type
_entity.pdbx_description
1 polymer ?
#
loop_
_entity_poly.entity_id
_entity_poly.type
_entity_poly.pdbx_seq_one_letter_code
_entity_poly.pdbx_strand_id
1 'polypeptide(L)'
;MVVHVAADYPVSLGVIHDWDATVRNHASLAALTVLVYEYFTTLSTEVAVIWRGHFSVTKALFLVLRYGALALQIGSQTFFAVAEQKYPVPKTSCLAWHSCQTVVFQILLLSVEYIQVRKVYAIYSEYRNYFICLRIFRVFNFALVSFTTVSTLRILSYDGACLVGNIPWHVACFGALASSTQVILTFLTVCPKVMWRSHSAVLSIVTRDTFLTCAGLLAMCIIISTHASVLAHVIPTSVSFTFHLSPPS
;
A
#
# COMPACT_ATOMS: atom_id res chain seq x y z
N MET A 1 22.69 -8.09 29.94
CA MET A 1 23.85 -8.44 29.10
C MET A 1 23.32 -9.16 27.87
N VAL A 2 23.07 -8.43 26.79
CA VAL A 2 22.66 -9.01 25.51
C VAL A 2 23.95 -9.36 24.78
N VAL A 3 24.22 -10.66 24.65
CA VAL A 3 25.38 -11.17 23.91
C VAL A 3 25.03 -11.04 22.42
N HIS A 4 25.63 -10.06 21.76
CA HIS A 4 25.64 -9.98 20.30
C HIS A 4 26.46 -11.16 19.77
N VAL A 5 25.78 -12.18 19.25
CA VAL A 5 26.41 -13.19 18.40
C VAL A 5 26.69 -12.51 17.07
N ALA A 6 27.91 -12.00 16.93
CA ALA A 6 28.44 -11.50 15.67
C ALA A 6 28.51 -12.68 14.69
N ALA A 7 27.60 -12.69 13.72
CA ALA A 7 27.89 -13.37 12.48
C ALA A 7 29.02 -12.59 11.78
N ASP A 8 30.03 -13.31 11.28
CA ASP A 8 31.23 -12.75 10.64
C ASP A 8 30.89 -12.06 9.31
N TYR A 9 30.30 -10.87 9.40
CA TYR A 9 30.19 -9.95 8.27
C TYR A 9 31.43 -9.06 8.25
N PRO A 10 31.98 -8.70 7.07
CA PRO A 10 32.99 -7.66 7.00
C PRO A 10 32.44 -6.39 7.66
N VAL A 11 33.24 -5.74 8.52
CA VAL A 11 32.82 -4.64 9.42
C VAL A 11 32.04 -3.54 8.68
N SER A 12 32.37 -3.26 7.43
CA SER A 12 31.67 -2.30 6.57
C SER A 12 30.22 -2.71 6.24
N LEU A 13 29.96 -4.00 6.03
CA LEU A 13 28.64 -4.53 5.68
C LEU A 13 27.71 -4.58 6.91
N GLY A 14 28.26 -4.87 8.10
CA GLY A 14 27.53 -4.83 9.35
C GLY A 14 27.06 -3.42 9.72
N VAL A 15 27.95 -2.41 9.58
CA VAL A 15 27.59 -0.99 9.77
C VAL A 15 26.51 -0.57 8.77
N ILE A 16 26.54 -1.11 7.55
CA ILE A 16 25.53 -0.80 6.54
C ILE A 16 24.14 -1.32 6.96
N HIS A 17 24.10 -2.56 7.40
CA HIS A 17 22.87 -3.21 7.81
C HIS A 17 22.20 -2.55 9.03
N ASP A 18 22.98 -2.04 9.98
CA ASP A 18 22.46 -1.39 11.19
C ASP A 18 21.84 -0.02 10.92
N TRP A 19 22.39 0.77 9.98
CA TRP A 19 21.76 2.04 9.60
C TRP A 19 20.44 1.83 8.87
N ASP A 20 20.37 0.80 8.00
CA ASP A 20 19.16 0.44 7.26
C ASP A 20 18.00 0.09 8.21
N ALA A 21 18.28 -0.73 9.22
CA ALA A 21 17.30 -1.10 10.23
C ALA A 21 16.82 0.11 11.05
N THR A 22 17.75 0.98 11.45
CA THR A 22 17.48 2.18 12.25
C THR A 22 16.62 3.18 11.48
N VAL A 23 16.98 3.49 10.23
CA VAL A 23 16.23 4.42 9.37
C VAL A 23 14.82 3.89 9.10
N ARG A 24 14.66 2.60 8.79
CA ARG A 24 13.34 1.98 8.62
C ARG A 24 12.49 2.13 9.87
N ASN A 25 13.03 1.83 11.05
CA ASN A 25 12.29 1.88 12.31
C ASN A 25 11.81 3.32 12.60
N HIS A 26 12.69 4.32 12.49
CA HIS A 26 12.31 5.72 12.72
C HIS A 26 11.30 6.24 11.69
N ALA A 27 11.50 5.95 10.40
CA ALA A 27 10.55 6.36 9.36
C ALA A 27 9.17 5.72 9.57
N SER A 28 9.16 4.44 9.96
CA SER A 28 7.94 3.69 10.23
C SER A 28 7.21 4.17 11.50
N LEU A 29 7.95 4.61 12.52
CA LEU A 29 7.40 5.24 13.72
C LEU A 29 6.81 6.61 13.40
N ALA A 30 7.54 7.45 12.66
CA ALA A 30 7.04 8.73 12.18
C ALA A 30 5.78 8.55 11.31
N ALA A 31 5.72 7.46 10.54
CA ALA A 31 4.54 7.13 9.77
C ALA A 31 3.33 6.80 10.63
N LEU A 32 3.54 5.96 11.63
CA LEU A 32 2.51 5.58 12.58
C LEU A 32 1.98 6.79 13.36
N THR A 33 2.85 7.71 13.79
CA THR A 33 2.41 8.89 14.54
C THR A 33 1.51 9.81 13.71
N VAL A 34 1.86 10.05 12.45
CA VAL A 34 1.02 10.86 11.54
C VAL A 34 -0.31 10.15 11.27
N LEU A 35 -0.29 8.85 10.99
CA LEU A 35 -1.51 8.06 10.75
C LEU A 35 -2.46 8.08 11.97
N VAL A 36 -1.91 7.96 13.17
CA VAL A 36 -2.67 8.01 14.43
C VAL A 36 -3.24 9.42 14.65
N TYR A 37 -2.46 10.46 14.36
CA TYR A 37 -2.91 11.85 14.43
C TYR A 37 -4.08 12.12 13.46
N GLU A 38 -3.96 11.70 12.21
CA GLU A 38 -5.04 11.81 11.21
C GLU A 38 -6.27 11.00 11.63
N TYR A 39 -6.08 9.83 12.24
CA TYR A 39 -7.17 9.01 12.76
C TYR A 39 -7.98 9.76 13.82
N PHE A 40 -7.33 10.32 14.83
CA PHE A 40 -8.02 11.03 15.91
C PHE A 40 -8.72 12.29 15.45
N THR A 41 -8.11 13.05 14.54
CA THR A 41 -8.69 14.30 14.02
C THR A 41 -9.94 14.07 13.17
N THR A 42 -10.03 12.93 12.47
CA THR A 42 -11.17 12.61 11.60
C THR A 42 -12.23 11.71 12.26
N LEU A 43 -11.97 11.20 13.48
CA LEU A 43 -12.86 10.26 14.19
C LEU A 43 -14.23 10.87 14.52
N SER A 44 -14.29 12.15 14.91
CA SER A 44 -15.54 12.82 15.28
C SER A 44 -16.53 12.86 14.10
N THR A 45 -16.04 13.22 12.92
CA THR A 45 -16.79 13.22 11.67
C THR A 45 -17.18 11.80 11.25
N GLU A 46 -16.26 10.84 11.39
CA GLU A 46 -16.52 9.42 11.08
C GLU A 46 -17.67 8.87 11.92
N VAL A 47 -17.65 9.08 13.24
CA VAL A 47 -18.72 8.59 14.14
C VAL A 47 -20.07 9.22 13.79
N ALA A 48 -20.09 10.51 13.44
CA ALA A 48 -21.31 11.21 13.08
C ALA A 48 -21.93 10.71 11.76
N VAL A 49 -21.10 10.49 10.72
CA VAL A 49 -21.57 10.21 9.35
C VAL A 49 -21.62 8.71 9.07
N ILE A 50 -20.55 8.01 9.41
CA ILE A 50 -20.38 6.60 9.05
C ILE A 50 -21.11 5.74 10.07
N TRP A 51 -20.85 5.87 11.37
CA TRP A 51 -21.36 4.90 12.36
C TRP A 51 -22.88 4.96 12.56
N ARG A 52 -23.50 6.13 12.41
CA ARG A 52 -24.96 6.31 12.59
C ARG A 52 -25.83 5.85 11.39
N GLY A 53 -25.23 5.62 10.21
CA GLY A 53 -25.97 5.23 9.00
C GLY A 53 -26.08 3.72 8.77
N HIS A 54 -26.96 3.31 7.85
CA HIS A 54 -27.09 1.92 7.40
C HIS A 54 -25.77 1.34 6.87
N PHE A 55 -25.55 0.05 7.09
CA PHE A 55 -24.34 -0.64 6.63
C PHE A 55 -24.39 -0.84 5.10
N SER A 56 -23.40 -0.31 4.41
CA SER A 56 -23.25 -0.40 2.95
C SER A 56 -21.87 -0.97 2.61
N VAL A 57 -21.74 -1.61 1.44
CA VAL A 57 -20.47 -2.16 0.96
C VAL A 57 -19.38 -1.07 0.91
N THR A 58 -19.71 0.14 0.46
CA THR A 58 -18.77 1.26 0.42
C THR A 58 -18.30 1.66 1.83
N LYS A 59 -19.19 1.61 2.81
CA LYS A 59 -18.87 1.87 4.23
C LYS A 59 -17.97 0.78 4.81
N ALA A 60 -18.21 -0.49 4.47
CA ALA A 60 -17.33 -1.58 4.87
C ALA A 60 -15.91 -1.40 4.29
N LEU A 61 -15.81 -1.08 2.99
CA LEU A 61 -14.52 -0.86 2.32
C LEU A 61 -13.77 0.35 2.87
N PHE A 62 -14.48 1.43 3.22
CA PHE A 62 -13.92 2.57 3.95
C PHE A 62 -13.22 2.13 5.24
N LEU A 63 -13.93 1.34 6.06
CA LEU A 63 -13.40 0.88 7.34
C LEU A 63 -12.20 -0.05 7.10
N VAL A 64 -12.27 -0.95 6.12
CA VAL A 64 -11.14 -1.81 5.75
C VAL A 64 -9.91 -0.99 5.36
N LEU A 65 -10.08 0.07 4.56
CA LEU A 65 -8.97 0.94 4.17
C LEU A 65 -8.30 1.60 5.37
N ARG A 66 -9.13 2.20 6.23
CA ARG A 66 -8.68 3.01 7.35
C ARG A 66 -8.04 2.16 8.45
N TYR A 67 -8.77 1.16 8.93
CA TYR A 67 -8.33 0.31 10.04
C TYR A 67 -7.32 -0.75 9.58
N GLY A 68 -7.41 -1.22 8.33
CA GLY A 68 -6.45 -2.18 7.77
C GLY A 68 -5.04 -1.58 7.63
N ALA A 69 -4.92 -0.35 7.13
CA ALA A 69 -3.63 0.33 7.04
C ALA A 69 -3.03 0.63 8.44
N LEU A 70 -3.86 1.05 9.39
CA LEU A 70 -3.43 1.26 10.79
C LEU A 70 -2.97 -0.04 11.45
N ALA A 71 -3.76 -1.11 11.32
CA ALA A 71 -3.42 -2.43 11.86
C ALA A 71 -2.11 -2.96 11.27
N LEU A 72 -1.90 -2.78 9.97
CA LEU A 72 -0.65 -3.18 9.31
C LEU A 72 0.55 -2.39 9.86
N GLN A 73 0.42 -1.07 10.02
CA GLN A 73 1.50 -0.22 10.53
C GLN A 73 1.86 -0.55 11.98
N ILE A 74 0.85 -0.74 12.85
CA ILE A 74 1.05 -1.18 14.24
C ILE A 74 1.68 -2.57 14.26
N GLY A 75 1.15 -3.49 13.44
CA GLY A 75 1.68 -4.84 13.31
C GLY A 75 3.15 -4.85 12.92
N SER A 76 3.55 -4.05 11.92
CA SER A 76 4.95 -3.91 11.51
C SER A 76 5.84 -3.45 12.67
N GLN A 77 5.43 -2.44 13.43
CA GLN A 77 6.17 -1.97 14.60
C GLN A 77 6.34 -3.06 15.66
N THR A 78 5.26 -3.77 15.99
CA THR A 78 5.32 -4.86 16.97
C THR A 78 6.18 -6.03 16.49
N PHE A 79 6.11 -6.36 15.20
CA PHE A 79 6.92 -7.43 14.61
C PHE A 79 8.41 -7.11 14.70
N PHE A 80 8.81 -5.88 14.34
CA PHE A 80 10.21 -5.47 14.44
C PHE A 80 10.74 -5.47 15.87
N ALA A 81 9.96 -4.97 16.83
CA ALA A 81 10.35 -5.00 18.25
C ALA A 81 10.56 -6.44 18.78
N VAL A 82 9.74 -7.40 18.35
CA VAL A 82 9.87 -8.81 18.72
C VAL A 82 11.02 -9.49 17.96
N ALA A 83 11.22 -9.15 16.69
CA ALA A 83 12.29 -9.68 15.86
C ALA A 83 13.67 -9.34 16.41
N GLU A 84 13.86 -8.11 16.90
CA GLU A 84 15.09 -7.67 17.55
C GLU A 84 15.40 -8.47 18.83
N GLN A 85 14.37 -8.86 19.59
CA GLN A 85 14.54 -9.67 20.81
C GLN A 85 14.85 -11.15 20.54
N LYS A 86 14.43 -11.69 19.38
CA LYS A 86 14.50 -13.12 19.04
C LYS A 86 15.51 -13.43 17.94
N TYR A 87 16.55 -12.62 17.80
CA TYR A 87 17.59 -12.83 16.79
C TYR A 87 18.36 -14.15 17.01
N PRO A 88 18.57 -14.99 15.99
CA PRO A 88 18.08 -14.88 14.61
C PRO A 88 16.63 -15.37 14.44
N VAL A 89 15.83 -14.64 13.65
CA VAL A 89 14.42 -14.98 13.42
C VAL A 89 14.30 -16.13 12.41
N PRO A 90 13.47 -17.16 12.66
CA PRO A 90 13.29 -18.24 11.70
C PRO A 90 12.66 -17.73 10.40
N LYS A 91 13.16 -18.24 9.27
CA LYS A 91 12.70 -17.87 7.91
C LYS A 91 11.19 -18.02 7.72
N THR A 92 10.57 -19.02 8.36
CA THR A 92 9.13 -19.26 8.31
C THR A 92 8.32 -18.12 8.92
N SER A 93 8.81 -17.49 9.98
CA SER A 93 8.15 -16.32 10.59
C SER A 93 8.28 -15.07 9.73
N CYS A 94 9.44 -14.81 9.12
CA CYS A 94 9.61 -13.71 8.17
C CYS A 94 8.69 -13.87 6.96
N LEU A 95 8.62 -15.08 6.40
CA LEU A 95 7.75 -15.40 5.27
C LEU A 95 6.27 -15.23 5.62
N ALA A 96 5.84 -15.74 6.78
CA ALA A 96 4.46 -15.60 7.24
C ALA A 96 4.08 -14.13 7.44
N TRP A 97 4.98 -13.33 8.01
CA TRP A 97 4.77 -11.89 8.21
C TRP A 97 4.64 -11.14 6.87
N HIS A 98 5.60 -11.32 5.96
CA HIS A 98 5.54 -10.70 4.64
C HIS A 98 4.33 -11.16 3.82
N SER A 99 3.93 -12.43 3.94
CA SER A 99 2.73 -12.94 3.29
C SER A 99 1.47 -12.26 3.83
N CYS A 100 1.33 -12.14 5.15
CA CYS A 100 0.24 -11.41 5.80
C CYS A 100 0.16 -9.96 5.31
N GLN A 101 1.29 -9.25 5.34
CA GLN A 101 1.38 -7.87 4.87
C GLN A 101 0.95 -7.74 3.40
N THR A 102 1.39 -8.65 2.55
CA THR A 102 1.04 -8.61 1.13
C THR A 102 -0.45 -8.84 0.91
N VAL A 103 -1.06 -9.77 1.65
CA VAL A 103 -2.51 -10.03 1.59
C VAL A 103 -3.30 -8.79 2.01
N VAL A 104 -2.93 -8.16 3.13
CA VAL A 104 -3.58 -6.93 3.59
C VAL A 104 -3.44 -5.84 2.52
N PHE A 105 -2.25 -5.67 1.95
CA PHE A 105 -2.01 -4.69 0.91
C PHE A 105 -2.89 -4.92 -0.34
N GLN A 106 -3.03 -6.17 -0.79
CA GLN A 106 -3.94 -6.53 -1.89
C GLN A 106 -5.39 -6.15 -1.58
N ILE A 107 -5.86 -6.41 -0.36
CA ILE A 107 -7.22 -6.06 0.07
C ILE A 107 -7.42 -4.54 0.05
N LEU A 108 -6.44 -3.76 0.53
CA LEU A 108 -6.48 -2.31 0.50
C LEU A 108 -6.52 -1.78 -0.95
N LEU A 109 -5.65 -2.31 -1.81
CA LEU A 109 -5.62 -1.95 -3.23
C LEU A 109 -6.94 -2.27 -3.96
N LEU A 110 -7.50 -3.46 -3.72
CA LEU A 110 -8.82 -3.85 -4.23
C LEU A 110 -9.92 -2.89 -3.77
N SER A 111 -9.87 -2.46 -2.51
CA SER A 111 -10.86 -1.56 -1.92
C SER A 111 -10.82 -0.17 -2.56
N VAL A 112 -9.62 0.41 -2.75
CA VAL A 112 -9.46 1.71 -3.44
C VAL A 112 -9.99 1.63 -4.86
N GLU A 113 -9.57 0.62 -5.61
CA GLU A 113 -9.98 0.50 -7.00
C GLU A 113 -11.48 0.25 -7.15
N TYR A 114 -12.10 -0.51 -6.23
CA TYR A 114 -13.55 -0.66 -6.23
C TYR A 114 -14.26 0.68 -6.03
N ILE A 115 -13.82 1.50 -5.07
CA ILE A 115 -14.38 2.83 -4.81
C ILE A 115 -14.21 3.73 -6.04
N GLN A 116 -13.03 3.73 -6.67
CA GLN A 116 -12.77 4.49 -7.89
C GLN A 116 -13.67 4.03 -9.05
N VAL A 117 -13.84 2.73 -9.26
CA VAL A 117 -14.75 2.20 -10.29
C VAL A 117 -16.19 2.62 -10.05
N ARG A 118 -16.66 2.64 -8.80
CA ARG A 118 -18.00 3.13 -8.45
C ARG A 118 -18.17 4.61 -8.81
N LYS A 119 -17.15 5.44 -8.58
CA LYS A 119 -17.13 6.86 -8.96
C LYS A 119 -17.21 7.02 -10.48
N VAL A 120 -16.39 6.27 -11.23
CA VAL A 120 -16.43 6.25 -12.70
C VAL A 120 -17.80 5.75 -13.20
N TYR A 121 -18.41 4.78 -12.53
CA TYR A 121 -19.73 4.27 -12.88
C TYR A 121 -20.83 5.32 -12.78
N ALA A 122 -20.81 6.13 -11.72
CA ALA A 122 -21.77 7.22 -11.55
C ALA A 122 -21.62 8.29 -12.65
N ILE A 123 -20.40 8.51 -13.13
CA ILE A 123 -20.09 9.52 -14.16
C ILE A 123 -20.43 9.03 -15.58
N TYR A 124 -20.14 7.76 -15.88
CA TYR A 124 -20.24 7.18 -17.24
C TYR A 124 -21.44 6.24 -17.40
N SER A 125 -22.53 6.47 -16.67
CA SER A 125 -23.70 5.56 -16.60
C SER A 125 -24.29 5.18 -17.97
N GLU A 126 -24.13 6.04 -18.98
CA GLU A 126 -24.64 5.85 -20.34
C GLU A 126 -23.82 4.85 -21.18
N TYR A 127 -22.55 4.60 -20.84
CA TYR A 127 -21.62 3.85 -21.70
C TYR A 127 -21.27 2.46 -21.16
N ARG A 128 -22.27 1.55 -21.17
CA ARG A 128 -22.19 0.23 -20.52
C ARG A 128 -21.04 -0.69 -21.00
N ASN A 129 -20.65 -0.58 -22.26
CA ASN A 129 -19.61 -1.42 -22.86
C ASN A 129 -18.22 -1.19 -22.24
N TYR A 130 -17.89 0.05 -21.88
CA TYR A 130 -16.59 0.38 -21.26
C TYR A 130 -16.43 -0.28 -19.90
N PHE A 131 -17.51 -0.49 -19.14
CA PHE A 131 -17.44 -1.18 -17.85
C PHE A 131 -17.16 -2.67 -17.98
N ILE A 132 -17.61 -3.31 -19.06
CA ILE A 132 -17.29 -4.72 -19.33
C ILE A 132 -15.79 -4.84 -19.61
N CYS A 133 -15.25 -3.98 -20.50
CA CYS A 133 -13.82 -3.93 -20.78
C CYS A 133 -13.00 -3.64 -19.51
N LEU A 134 -13.43 -2.67 -18.70
CA LEU A 134 -12.76 -2.31 -17.45
C LEU A 134 -12.79 -3.44 -16.42
N ARG A 135 -13.91 -4.17 -16.31
CA ARG A 135 -13.99 -5.38 -15.46
C ARG A 135 -13.03 -6.47 -15.93
N ILE A 136 -13.00 -6.76 -17.23
CA ILE A 136 -12.11 -7.79 -17.79
C ILE A 136 -10.65 -7.41 -17.54
N PHE A 137 -10.28 -6.16 -17.86
CA PHE A 137 -8.95 -5.61 -17.60
C PHE A 137 -8.58 -5.73 -16.12
N ARG A 138 -9.52 -5.44 -15.21
CA ARG A 138 -9.31 -5.52 -13.77
C ARG A 138 -9.10 -6.94 -13.28
N VAL A 139 -9.93 -7.89 -13.70
CA VAL A 139 -9.80 -9.31 -13.34
C VAL A 139 -8.45 -9.84 -13.85
N PHE A 140 -8.08 -9.48 -15.07
CA PHE A 140 -6.79 -9.84 -15.66
C PHE A 140 -5.61 -9.25 -14.86
N ASN A 141 -5.65 -7.96 -14.53
CA ASN A 141 -4.60 -7.33 -13.71
C ASN A 141 -4.50 -7.98 -12.33
N PHE A 142 -5.63 -8.27 -11.68
CA PHE A 142 -5.64 -8.93 -10.38
C PHE A 142 -5.01 -10.33 -10.43
N ALA A 143 -5.30 -11.10 -11.49
CA ALA A 143 -4.68 -12.40 -11.70
C ALA A 143 -3.15 -12.29 -11.89
N LEU A 144 -2.69 -11.32 -12.71
CA LEU A 144 -1.26 -11.08 -12.92
C LEU A 144 -0.55 -10.63 -11.65
N VAL A 145 -1.15 -9.70 -10.90
CA VAL A 145 -0.63 -9.20 -9.62
C VAL A 145 -0.53 -10.32 -8.58
N SER A 146 -1.54 -11.19 -8.52
CA SER A 146 -1.52 -12.37 -7.63
C SER A 146 -0.42 -13.36 -8.04
N PHE A 147 -0.26 -13.61 -9.34
CA PHE A 147 0.77 -14.49 -9.87
C PHE A 147 2.19 -13.98 -9.60
N THR A 148 2.46 -12.69 -9.85
CA THR A 148 3.76 -12.07 -9.58
C THR A 148 4.07 -12.04 -8.09
N THR A 149 3.06 -11.82 -7.25
CA THR A 149 3.18 -11.89 -5.78
C THR A 149 3.61 -13.27 -5.31
N VAL A 150 2.91 -14.32 -5.74
CA VAL A 150 3.24 -15.70 -5.35
C VAL A 150 4.63 -16.09 -5.86
N SER A 151 4.97 -15.71 -7.08
CA SER A 151 6.30 -15.95 -7.65
C SER A 151 7.39 -15.23 -6.84
N THR A 152 7.16 -13.98 -6.47
CA THR A 152 8.08 -13.17 -5.64
C THR A 152 8.32 -13.83 -4.28
N LEU A 153 7.25 -14.25 -3.58
CA LEU A 153 7.35 -14.87 -2.27
C LEU A 153 8.12 -16.20 -2.28
N ARG A 154 8.11 -16.94 -3.40
CA ARG A 154 8.87 -18.19 -3.54
C ARG A 154 10.36 -17.97 -3.83
N ILE A 155 10.71 -16.86 -4.47
CA ILE A 155 12.08 -16.54 -4.88
C ILE A 155 12.83 -15.74 -3.80
N LEU A 156 12.09 -15.05 -2.93
CA LEU A 156 12.67 -14.22 -1.88
C LEU A 156 13.49 -15.04 -0.88
N SER A 157 14.75 -14.65 -0.71
CA SER A 157 15.63 -15.15 0.34
C SER A 157 15.73 -14.11 1.46
N TYR A 158 15.41 -14.53 2.68
CA TYR A 158 15.47 -13.70 3.89
C TYR A 158 16.73 -13.98 4.69
N ASP A 159 17.36 -12.92 5.18
CA ASP A 159 18.44 -12.99 6.17
C ASP A 159 17.90 -13.16 7.61
N GLY A 160 18.77 -13.41 8.59
CA GLY A 160 18.42 -13.64 10.01
C GLY A 160 17.70 -12.46 10.69
N ALA A 161 17.80 -11.26 10.12
CA ALA A 161 17.08 -10.06 10.53
C ALA A 161 15.79 -9.79 9.71
N CYS A 162 15.26 -10.80 9.01
CA CYS A 162 14.12 -10.70 8.09
C CYS A 162 14.28 -9.64 6.99
N LEU A 163 15.51 -9.35 6.57
CA LEU A 163 15.82 -8.44 5.49
C LEU A 163 15.88 -9.19 4.16
N VAL A 164 15.28 -8.60 3.12
CA VAL A 164 15.27 -9.16 1.77
C VAL A 164 16.63 -8.90 1.14
N GLY A 165 17.37 -9.96 0.83
CA GLY A 165 18.73 -9.82 0.31
C GLY A 165 18.80 -9.34 -1.15
N ASN A 166 17.91 -9.84 -2.01
CA ASN A 166 17.84 -9.43 -3.41
C ASN A 166 16.39 -9.25 -3.84
N ILE A 167 16.08 -8.08 -4.41
CA ILE A 167 14.74 -7.79 -4.93
C ILE A 167 14.66 -8.33 -6.37
N PRO A 168 13.74 -9.27 -6.65
CA PRO A 168 13.56 -9.76 -8.01
C PRO A 168 12.78 -8.74 -8.85
N TRP A 169 13.02 -8.72 -10.17
CA TRP A 169 12.31 -7.87 -11.13
C TRP A 169 10.77 -8.01 -11.08
N HIS A 170 10.26 -9.14 -10.59
CA HIS A 170 8.84 -9.38 -10.32
C HIS A 170 8.19 -8.29 -9.46
N VAL A 171 8.92 -7.68 -8.53
CA VAL A 171 8.42 -6.58 -7.67
C VAL A 171 8.19 -5.30 -8.48
N ALA A 172 9.06 -5.00 -9.46
CA ALA A 172 8.86 -3.88 -10.36
C ALA A 172 7.64 -4.10 -11.27
N CYS A 173 7.45 -5.32 -11.78
CA CYS A 173 6.26 -5.66 -12.57
C CYS A 173 4.97 -5.56 -11.76
N PHE A 174 4.98 -5.98 -10.49
CA PHE A 174 3.87 -5.77 -9.58
C PHE A 174 3.48 -4.29 -9.46
N GLY A 175 4.46 -3.42 -9.21
CA GLY A 175 4.24 -1.98 -9.09
C GLY A 175 3.71 -1.35 -10.37
N ALA A 176 4.25 -1.76 -11.52
CA ALA A 176 3.80 -1.30 -12.84
C ALA A 176 2.35 -1.71 -13.14
N LEU A 177 1.96 -2.95 -12.84
CA LEU A 177 0.60 -3.44 -13.02
C LEU A 177 -0.39 -2.69 -12.12
N ALA A 178 -0.06 -2.53 -10.83
CA ALA A 178 -0.88 -1.77 -9.89
C ALA A 178 -1.05 -0.31 -10.33
N SER A 179 0.04 0.33 -10.78
CA SER A 179 0.03 1.70 -11.28
C SER A 179 -0.79 1.87 -12.54
N SER A 180 -0.74 0.90 -13.46
CA SER A 180 -1.48 0.96 -14.73
C SER A 180 -2.99 1.13 -14.50
N THR A 181 -3.54 0.43 -13.51
CA THR A 181 -4.98 0.49 -13.22
C THR A 181 -5.36 1.84 -12.61
N GLN A 182 -4.52 2.36 -11.71
CA GLN A 182 -4.69 3.69 -11.10
C GLN A 182 -4.60 4.81 -12.14
N VAL A 183 -3.67 4.73 -13.10
CA VAL A 183 -3.56 5.70 -14.21
C VAL A 183 -4.82 5.69 -15.06
N ILE A 184 -5.32 4.52 -15.45
CA ILE A 184 -6.53 4.40 -16.27
C ILE A 184 -7.75 4.98 -15.54
N LEU A 185 -7.96 4.63 -14.27
CA LEU A 185 -9.08 5.13 -13.47
C LEU A 185 -9.00 6.64 -13.23
N THR A 186 -7.80 7.15 -12.96
CA THR A 186 -7.56 8.60 -12.79
C THR A 186 -7.83 9.35 -14.08
N PHE A 187 -7.33 8.84 -15.22
CA PHE A 187 -7.57 9.43 -16.52
C PHE A 187 -9.06 9.52 -16.85
N LEU A 188 -9.82 8.45 -16.61
CA LEU A 188 -11.27 8.45 -16.80
C LEU A 188 -11.98 9.44 -15.86
N THR A 189 -11.47 9.63 -14.63
CA THR A 189 -12.07 10.54 -13.65
C THR A 189 -11.78 12.02 -13.98
N VAL A 190 -10.58 12.33 -14.49
CA VAL A 190 -10.10 13.70 -14.76
C VAL A 190 -10.44 14.19 -16.19
N CYS A 191 -10.96 13.32 -17.06
CA CYS A 191 -11.28 13.66 -18.45
C CYS A 191 -12.03 15.00 -18.59
N PRO A 192 -11.56 15.96 -19.42
CA PRO A 192 -12.13 17.31 -19.50
C PRO A 192 -13.62 17.35 -19.85
N LYS A 193 -14.08 16.39 -20.67
CA LYS A 193 -15.49 16.25 -21.03
C LYS A 193 -16.41 15.98 -19.84
N VAL A 194 -15.89 15.32 -18.80
CA VAL A 194 -16.61 15.06 -17.54
C VAL A 194 -16.59 16.29 -16.65
N MET A 195 -15.41 16.92 -16.50
CA MET A 195 -15.23 18.11 -15.68
C MET A 195 -16.07 19.30 -16.20
N TRP A 196 -16.22 19.41 -17.52
CA TRP A 196 -17.09 20.42 -18.16
C TRP A 196 -18.59 20.16 -17.93
N ARG A 197 -18.99 18.89 -17.79
CA ARG A 197 -20.39 18.50 -17.65
C ARG A 197 -20.91 18.62 -16.21
N SER A 198 -20.04 18.76 -15.22
CA SER A 198 -20.41 18.84 -13.81
C SER A 198 -19.55 19.85 -13.04
N HIS A 199 -20.10 21.04 -12.81
CA HIS A 199 -19.50 22.12 -12.01
C HIS A 199 -19.68 21.92 -10.48
N SER A 200 -19.79 20.68 -10.01
CA SER A 200 -19.98 20.42 -8.57
C SER A 200 -18.65 20.48 -7.82
N ALA A 201 -18.61 21.22 -6.70
CA ALA A 201 -17.47 21.25 -5.78
C ALA A 201 -17.04 19.85 -5.32
N VAL A 202 -17.99 18.92 -5.23
CA VAL A 202 -17.73 17.52 -4.86
C VAL A 202 -16.84 16.83 -5.89
N LEU A 203 -17.05 17.09 -7.18
CA LEU A 203 -16.26 16.46 -8.25
C LEU A 203 -14.81 16.98 -8.27
N SER A 204 -14.59 18.25 -7.90
CA SER A 204 -13.25 18.85 -7.81
C SER A 204 -12.42 18.23 -6.67
N ILE A 205 -13.05 17.98 -5.52
CA ILE A 205 -12.37 17.31 -4.40
C ILE A 205 -12.01 15.87 -4.80
N VAL A 206 -12.96 15.15 -5.40
CA VAL A 206 -12.77 13.75 -5.83
C VAL A 206 -11.66 13.60 -6.87
N THR A 207 -11.58 14.50 -7.85
CA THR A 207 -10.54 14.47 -8.89
C THR A 207 -9.16 14.75 -8.31
N ARG A 208 -9.05 15.73 -7.40
CA ARG A 208 -7.79 16.03 -6.71
C ARG A 208 -7.29 14.83 -5.91
N ASP A 209 -8.13 14.19 -5.13
CA ASP A 209 -7.71 13.09 -4.26
C ASP A 209 -7.32 11.85 -5.08
N THR A 210 -8.02 11.60 -6.19
CA THR A 210 -7.67 10.52 -7.14
C THR A 210 -6.33 10.81 -7.82
N PHE A 211 -6.09 12.05 -8.24
CA PHE A 211 -4.81 12.47 -8.83
C PHE A 211 -3.64 12.32 -7.85
N LEU A 212 -3.82 12.75 -6.59
CA LEU A 212 -2.79 12.60 -5.55
C LEU A 212 -2.46 11.13 -5.28
N THR A 213 -3.47 10.26 -5.27
CA THR A 213 -3.29 8.80 -5.11
C THR A 213 -2.45 8.23 -6.26
N CYS A 214 -2.77 8.61 -7.50
CA CYS A 214 -2.03 8.18 -8.69
C CYS A 214 -0.58 8.70 -8.70
N ALA A 215 -0.39 9.99 -8.41
CA ALA A 215 0.92 10.61 -8.34
C ALA A 215 1.80 9.95 -7.27
N GLY A 216 1.23 9.67 -6.08
CA GLY A 216 1.93 8.97 -5.00
C GLY A 216 2.37 7.56 -5.41
N LEU A 217 1.48 6.78 -6.02
CA LEU A 217 1.80 5.41 -6.46
C LEU A 217 2.86 5.38 -7.58
N LEU A 218 2.80 6.32 -8.53
CA LEU A 218 3.81 6.45 -9.58
C LEU A 218 5.16 6.86 -8.99
N ALA A 219 5.19 7.85 -8.09
CA ALA A 219 6.41 8.25 -7.40
C ALA A 219 7.03 7.07 -6.65
N MET A 220 6.22 6.28 -5.93
CA MET A 220 6.70 5.07 -5.25
C MET A 220 7.22 4.02 -6.21
N CYS A 221 6.55 3.78 -7.35
CA CYS A 221 7.05 2.83 -8.34
C CYS A 221 8.36 3.28 -9.00
N ILE A 222 8.51 4.58 -9.26
CA ILE A 222 9.76 5.16 -9.77
C ILE A 222 10.86 4.97 -8.74
N ILE A 223 10.62 5.36 -7.49
CA ILE A 223 11.57 5.24 -6.37
C ILE A 223 12.01 3.78 -6.19
N ILE A 224 11.07 2.83 -6.18
CA ILE A 224 11.36 1.38 -6.05
C ILE A 224 12.19 0.89 -7.26
N SER A 225 11.92 1.38 -8.46
CA SER A 225 12.62 0.95 -9.67
C SER A 225 14.03 1.55 -9.79
N THR A 226 14.21 2.81 -9.38
CA THR A 226 15.50 3.52 -9.44
C THR A 226 16.42 3.15 -8.28
N HIS A 227 15.85 2.84 -7.12
CA HIS A 227 16.58 2.49 -5.91
C HIS A 227 16.34 1.04 -5.49
N ALA A 228 16.02 0.13 -6.42
CA ALA A 228 15.79 -1.29 -6.13
C ALA A 228 16.98 -1.95 -5.38
N SER A 229 18.21 -1.51 -5.64
CA SER A 229 19.40 -1.98 -4.92
C SER A 229 19.57 -1.40 -3.51
N VAL A 230 18.89 -0.29 -3.19
CA VAL A 230 19.02 0.45 -1.92
C VAL A 230 17.77 0.29 -1.04
N LEU A 231 16.60 0.07 -1.64
CA LEU A 231 15.29 0.02 -0.96
C LEU A 231 14.81 -1.39 -0.62
N ALA A 232 15.62 -2.42 -0.81
CA ALA A 232 15.30 -3.81 -0.41
C ALA A 232 14.89 -3.89 1.07
N HIS A 233 15.24 -2.87 1.85
CA HIS A 233 15.13 -2.81 3.29
C HIS A 233 13.99 -1.90 3.81
N VAL A 234 13.21 -1.17 2.98
CA VAL A 234 12.23 -0.13 3.43
C VAL A 234 10.80 -0.29 2.86
N ILE A 235 10.58 -1.20 1.91
CA ILE A 235 9.33 -1.34 1.13
C ILE A 235 8.01 -1.45 1.92
N PRO A 236 7.91 -2.15 3.07
CA PRO A 236 6.60 -2.41 3.65
C PRO A 236 5.90 -1.18 4.27
N THR A 237 6.60 -0.08 4.55
CA THR A 237 6.07 1.01 5.39
C THR A 237 5.67 2.26 4.62
N SER A 238 6.25 2.51 3.45
CA SER A 238 5.93 3.71 2.64
C SER A 238 4.57 3.60 1.95
N VAL A 239 4.15 2.38 1.64
CA VAL A 239 2.94 2.14 0.84
C VAL A 239 1.68 2.44 1.65
N SER A 240 1.61 2.08 2.95
CA SER A 240 0.43 2.34 3.80
C SER A 240 0.06 3.83 3.91
N PHE A 241 1.04 4.72 3.81
CA PHE A 241 0.85 6.16 3.90
C PHE A 241 0.11 6.76 2.69
N THR A 242 0.43 6.29 1.48
CA THR A 242 -0.16 6.80 0.24
C THR A 242 -1.66 6.47 0.16
N PHE A 243 -2.11 5.39 0.80
CA PHE A 243 -3.52 4.97 0.80
C PHE A 243 -4.40 5.82 1.75
N HIS A 244 -3.83 6.45 2.79
CA HIS A 244 -4.57 7.30 3.73
C HIS A 244 -4.76 8.75 3.26
N LEU A 245 -3.90 9.23 2.36
CA LEU A 245 -4.02 10.57 1.75
C LEU A 245 -5.24 10.72 0.80
N SER A 246 -6.02 9.66 0.60
CA SER A 246 -7.26 9.68 -0.16
C SER A 246 -8.45 9.61 0.81
N PRO A 247 -8.91 10.74 1.37
CA PRO A 247 -10.08 10.74 2.23
C PRO A 247 -11.29 10.28 1.41
N PRO A 248 -12.06 9.31 1.88
CA PRO A 248 -13.30 8.95 1.21
C PRO A 248 -14.32 10.06 1.42
N SER A 249 -14.76 10.65 0.30
CA SER A 249 -15.93 11.52 0.19
C SER A 249 -17.22 10.71 0.22
#